data_AF-A0A953KX26-F1
#
_entry.id   AF-A0A953KX26-F1
#
_cell.length_a   1.000
_cell.length_b   1.000
_cell.length_c   1.000
_cell.angle_alpha   90.00
_cell.angle_beta   90.00
_cell.angle_gamma   90.00
#
_symmetry.space_group_name_H-M   'P 1'
#
loop_
_entity.id
_entity.type
_entity.pdbx_description
1 polymer ?
#
loop_
_entity_poly.entity_id
_entity_poly.type
_entity_poly.pdbx_seq_one_letter_code
_entity_poly.pdbx_strand_id
1 'polypeptide(L)'
;ELGVELHVPPPYHLELPAPPAATMWDKIGRITRLISIPDRFPQKCSSPWKEPYVHTNGQITPCCSSNQYLGDLKKDSFAAIWNGWRYKLLRLRIHSPIPPPACRKCFVCWGINAGNAGNVMAREGLLVKLWYFFEYRFESLILTLQRRLGKIPSSPAGEPNFYRGRPMTESNKPAST
;
A
#
# COMPACT_ATOMS: atom_id res chain seq x y z
N GLU A 1 13.06 -14.02 32.06
CA GLU A 1 14.33 -13.35 31.72
C GLU A 1 15.20 -14.36 30.98
N LEU A 2 15.30 -14.31 29.65
CA LEU A 2 15.85 -15.41 28.83
C LEU A 2 17.39 -15.51 28.84
N GLY A 3 18.12 -14.75 29.66
CA GLY A 3 19.57 -14.91 29.86
C GLY A 3 20.46 -14.66 28.63
N VAL A 4 19.88 -14.18 27.52
CA VAL A 4 20.62 -13.84 26.31
C VAL A 4 20.88 -12.35 26.29
N GLU A 5 22.16 -11.97 26.28
CA GLU A 5 22.60 -10.59 26.11
C GLU A 5 22.24 -10.14 24.68
N LEU A 6 21.29 -9.21 24.58
CA LEU A 6 20.72 -8.80 23.31
C LEU A 6 21.61 -7.71 22.70
N HIS A 7 22.54 -8.13 21.85
CA HIS A 7 23.43 -7.21 21.13
C HIS A 7 22.66 -6.57 19.96
N VAL A 8 21.94 -5.49 20.24
CA VAL A 8 21.23 -4.73 19.21
C VAL A 8 22.29 -4.09 18.30
N PRO A 9 22.21 -4.22 16.96
CA PRO A 9 23.04 -3.41 16.09
C PRO A 9 22.80 -1.93 16.42
N PRO A 10 23.81 -1.06 16.29
CA PRO A 10 23.63 0.36 16.55
C PRO A 10 22.42 0.85 15.76
N PRO A 11 21.56 1.69 16.36
CA PRO A 11 20.37 2.20 15.69
C PRO A 11 20.78 2.76 14.32
N TYR A 12 20.02 2.40 13.28
CA TYR A 12 20.25 2.86 11.90
C TYR A 12 19.94 4.36 11.81
N HIS A 13 20.76 5.20 12.44
CA HIS A 13 20.77 6.63 12.27
C HIS A 13 21.62 6.90 11.02
N LEU A 14 20.97 6.83 9.86
CA LEU A 14 21.40 7.72 8.78
C LEU A 14 21.05 9.12 9.28
N GLU A 15 21.95 9.75 10.03
CA GLU A 15 21.94 11.20 10.23
C GLU A 15 22.18 11.83 8.86
N LEU A 16 21.12 11.88 8.06
CA LEU A 16 21.09 12.74 6.91
C LEU A 16 21.08 14.17 7.48
N PRO A 17 22.02 15.03 7.04
CA PRO A 17 22.02 16.41 7.50
C PRO A 17 20.64 17.00 7.30
N ALA A 18 20.13 17.69 8.33
CA ALA A 18 18.84 18.34 8.24
C ALA A 18 18.84 19.21 6.98
N PRO A 19 17.86 19.05 6.08
CA PRO A 19 17.83 19.83 4.85
C PRO A 19 17.86 21.32 5.24
N PRO A 20 18.61 22.16 4.50
CA PRO A 20 18.69 23.58 4.80
C PRO A 20 17.27 24.17 4.85
N ALA A 21 17.07 25.13 5.75
CA ALA A 21 15.78 25.78 5.94
C ALA A 21 15.27 26.30 4.59
N ALA A 22 14.12 25.79 4.15
CA ALA A 22 13.57 26.12 2.84
C ALA A 22 13.22 27.62 2.78
N THR A 23 13.78 28.33 1.80
CA THR A 23 13.46 29.74 1.56
C THR A 23 12.01 29.90 1.10
N MET A 24 11.49 31.14 1.12
CA MET A 24 10.17 31.43 0.56
C MET A 24 10.07 31.04 -0.91
N TRP A 25 11.11 31.30 -1.71
CA TRP A 25 11.17 30.92 -3.12
C TRP A 25 11.27 29.41 -3.32
N ASP A 26 11.94 28.68 -2.43
CA ASP A 26 11.92 27.21 -2.43
C ASP A 26 10.51 26.66 -2.19
N LYS A 27 9.76 27.29 -1.28
CA LYS A 27 8.37 26.91 -0.99
C LYS A 27 7.46 27.22 -2.17
N ILE A 28 7.57 28.42 -2.75
CA ILE A 28 6.81 28.82 -3.94
C ILE A 28 7.15 27.88 -5.11
N GLY A 29 8.43 27.65 -5.39
CA GLY A 29 8.89 26.74 -6.42
C GLY A 29 8.43 25.28 -6.22
N ARG A 30 8.31 24.79 -4.98
CA ARG A 30 7.71 23.48 -4.68
C ARG A 30 6.21 23.43 -4.97
N ILE A 31 5.48 24.53 -4.74
CA ILE A 31 4.03 24.62 -4.98
C ILE A 31 3.73 24.80 -6.47
N THR A 32 4.54 25.58 -7.19
CA THR A 32 4.33 25.91 -8.61
C THR A 32 4.96 24.90 -9.57
N ARG A 33 5.69 23.89 -9.08
CA ARG A 33 6.33 22.91 -9.96
C ARG A 33 5.29 22.08 -10.72
N LEU A 34 5.28 22.24 -12.04
CA LEU A 34 4.38 21.49 -12.92
C LEU A 34 4.75 19.99 -13.00
N ILE A 35 6.05 19.69 -13.10
CA ILE A 35 6.61 18.34 -13.31
C ILE A 35 7.23 17.80 -12.01
N SER A 36 7.23 16.49 -11.80
CA SER A 36 7.88 15.88 -10.62
C SER A 36 9.41 15.96 -10.70
N ILE A 37 10.08 15.94 -9.54
CA ILE A 37 11.54 15.75 -9.51
C ILE A 37 11.86 14.35 -10.07
N PRO A 38 12.88 14.21 -10.94
CA PRO A 38 13.38 12.89 -11.35
C PRO A 38 13.84 12.09 -10.13
N ASP A 39 13.75 10.76 -10.22
CA ASP A 39 14.24 9.82 -9.19
C ASP A 39 13.73 10.13 -7.78
N ARG A 40 12.46 10.53 -7.69
CA ARG A 40 11.82 10.86 -6.40
C ARG A 40 11.66 9.67 -5.45
N PHE A 41 11.82 8.45 -5.94
CA PHE A 41 11.72 7.23 -5.13
C PHE A 41 13.12 6.80 -4.69
N PRO A 42 13.40 6.73 -3.37
CA PRO A 42 14.73 6.38 -2.87
C PRO A 42 15.15 4.94 -3.15
N GLN A 43 14.21 4.02 -3.43
CA GLN A 43 14.54 2.62 -3.71
C GLN A 43 13.43 1.89 -4.49
N LYS A 44 13.70 0.64 -4.85
CA LYS A 44 12.73 -0.26 -5.52
C LYS A 44 12.09 -1.23 -4.53
N CYS A 45 10.78 -1.38 -4.62
CA CYS A 45 10.03 -2.40 -3.87
C CYS A 45 10.00 -3.72 -4.65
N SER A 46 10.42 -4.83 -4.04
CA SER A 46 10.36 -6.17 -4.66
C SER A 46 9.17 -7.03 -4.24
N SER A 47 8.33 -6.58 -3.29
CA SER A 47 7.25 -7.40 -2.71
C SER A 47 6.35 -8.07 -3.77
N PRO A 48 5.88 -7.38 -4.84
CA PRO A 48 4.98 -8.01 -5.83
C PRO A 48 5.55 -9.20 -6.62
N TRP A 49 6.86 -9.48 -6.52
CA TRP A 49 7.53 -10.62 -7.14
C TRP A 49 7.93 -11.71 -6.14
N LYS A 50 7.93 -11.40 -4.84
CA LYS A 50 8.43 -12.32 -3.81
C LYS A 50 7.33 -12.84 -2.91
N GLU A 51 6.38 -11.97 -2.54
CA GLU A 51 5.40 -12.26 -1.49
C GLU A 51 3.99 -11.84 -1.93
N PRO A 52 3.04 -12.77 -2.03
CA PRO A 52 1.63 -12.45 -1.98
C PRO A 52 1.19 -12.30 -0.51
N TYR A 53 0.13 -11.53 -0.27
CA TYR A 53 -0.56 -11.54 1.01
C TYR A 53 -1.94 -12.16 0.82
N VAL A 54 -2.21 -13.26 1.55
CA VAL A 54 -3.47 -14.02 1.46
C VAL A 54 -4.28 -13.74 2.71
N HIS A 55 -5.46 -13.18 2.53
CA HIS A 55 -6.41 -12.92 3.61
C HIS A 55 -7.16 -14.21 3.99
N THR A 56 -7.66 -14.27 5.21
CA THR A 56 -8.42 -15.43 5.74
C THR A 56 -9.67 -15.76 4.94
N ASN A 57 -10.24 -14.77 4.26
CA ASN A 57 -11.40 -14.94 3.39
C ASN A 57 -11.05 -15.41 1.97
N GLY A 58 -9.77 -15.71 1.69
CA GLY A 58 -9.27 -16.18 0.39
C GLY A 58 -8.86 -15.08 -0.59
N GLN A 59 -9.06 -13.80 -0.25
CA GLN A 59 -8.63 -12.69 -1.09
C GLN A 59 -7.11 -12.54 -1.07
N ILE A 60 -6.54 -12.13 -2.20
CA ILE A 60 -5.11 -11.88 -2.37
C ILE A 60 -4.85 -10.40 -2.61
N THR A 61 -3.89 -9.86 -1.88
CA THR A 61 -3.31 -8.52 -2.03
C THR A 61 -1.79 -8.64 -2.28
N PRO A 62 -1.11 -7.58 -2.77
CA PRO A 62 0.30 -7.69 -3.17
C PRO A 62 1.32 -7.62 -2.04
N CYS A 63 0.92 -7.13 -0.87
CA CYS A 63 1.76 -7.05 0.32
C CYS A 63 0.89 -6.73 1.53
N CYS A 64 1.43 -6.89 2.74
CA CYS A 64 0.74 -6.63 4.00
C CYS A 64 0.25 -5.17 4.18
N SER A 65 0.87 -4.22 3.49
CA SER A 65 0.54 -2.78 3.59
C SER A 65 -0.44 -2.30 2.52
N SER A 66 -0.85 -3.16 1.58
CA SER A 66 -1.71 -2.78 0.46
C SER A 66 -3.07 -3.45 0.55
N ASN A 67 -4.13 -2.66 0.43
CA ASN A 67 -5.51 -3.15 0.31
C ASN A 67 -5.94 -3.35 -1.16
N GLN A 68 -5.00 -3.37 -2.10
CA GLN A 68 -5.31 -3.56 -3.51
C GLN A 68 -5.67 -5.02 -3.78
N TYR A 69 -6.95 -5.28 -4.09
CA TYR A 69 -7.43 -6.62 -4.46
C TYR A 69 -6.83 -7.09 -5.79
N LEU A 70 -6.19 -8.27 -5.78
CA LEU A 70 -5.58 -8.88 -6.96
C LEU A 70 -6.27 -10.17 -7.41
N GLY A 71 -6.98 -10.87 -6.52
CA GLY A 71 -7.71 -12.08 -6.86
C GLY A 71 -8.30 -12.75 -5.62
N ASP A 72 -9.01 -13.86 -5.84
CA ASP A 72 -9.68 -14.63 -4.80
C ASP A 72 -9.46 -16.12 -5.08
N LEU A 73 -8.84 -16.82 -4.12
CA LEU A 73 -8.54 -18.25 -4.20
C LEU A 73 -9.78 -19.15 -4.24
N LYS A 74 -10.96 -18.61 -3.88
CA LYS A 74 -12.24 -19.32 -4.04
C LYS A 74 -12.68 -19.39 -5.50
N LYS A 75 -12.10 -18.56 -6.38
CA LYS A 75 -12.52 -18.41 -7.80
C LYS A 75 -11.47 -18.92 -8.76
N ASP A 76 -10.22 -18.55 -8.54
CA ASP A 76 -9.11 -18.83 -9.44
C ASP A 76 -7.96 -19.51 -8.69
N SER A 77 -7.15 -20.30 -9.40
CA SER A 77 -5.93 -20.87 -8.82
C SER A 77 -4.91 -19.77 -8.47
N PHE A 78 -4.07 -20.01 -7.47
CA PHE A 78 -3.01 -19.09 -7.09
C PHE A 78 -2.12 -18.71 -8.29
N ALA A 79 -1.73 -19.69 -9.11
CA ALA A 79 -0.89 -19.46 -10.28
C ALA A 79 -1.56 -18.56 -11.33
N ALA A 80 -2.87 -18.72 -11.55
CA ALA A 80 -3.64 -17.87 -12.45
C ALA A 80 -3.71 -16.42 -11.94
N ILE A 81 -3.91 -16.24 -10.63
CA ILE A 81 -3.94 -14.92 -10.00
C ILE A 81 -2.54 -14.26 -10.09
N TRP A 82 -1.50 -14.96 -9.65
CA TRP A 82 -0.12 -14.46 -9.58
C TRP A 82 0.46 -14.07 -10.96
N ASN A 83 0.08 -14.79 -12.01
CA ASN A 83 0.47 -14.50 -13.39
C ASN A 83 -0.60 -13.73 -14.17
N GLY A 84 -1.68 -13.35 -13.50
CA GLY A 84 -2.81 -12.63 -14.05
C GLY A 84 -2.49 -11.18 -14.36
N TRP A 85 -3.40 -10.55 -15.11
CA TRP A 85 -3.22 -9.18 -15.59
C TRP A 85 -3.06 -8.16 -14.46
N ARG A 86 -3.75 -8.34 -13.32
CA ARG A 86 -3.65 -7.42 -12.17
C ARG A 86 -2.26 -7.38 -11.56
N TYR A 87 -1.66 -8.56 -11.34
CA TYR A 87 -0.29 -8.67 -10.85
C TYR A 87 0.72 -8.11 -11.87
N LYS A 88 0.54 -8.42 -13.16
CA LYS A 88 1.39 -7.88 -14.24
C LYS A 88 1.32 -6.35 -14.31
N LEU A 89 0.12 -5.77 -14.23
CA LEU A 89 -0.07 -4.32 -14.24
C LEU A 89 0.56 -3.66 -13.01
N LEU A 90 0.41 -4.26 -11.83
CA LEU A 90 1.08 -3.79 -10.62
C LEU A 90 2.61 -3.78 -10.78
N ARG A 91 3.19 -4.90 -11.23
CA ARG A 91 4.64 -5.06 -11.45
C ARG A 91 5.18 -4.07 -12.48
N LEU A 92 4.41 -3.78 -13.52
CA LEU A 92 4.75 -2.78 -14.53
C LEU A 92 4.73 -1.35 -13.95
N ARG A 93 3.73 -1.03 -13.13
CA ARG A 93 3.46 0.34 -12.67
C ARG A 93 4.23 0.71 -11.40
N ILE A 94 4.58 -0.23 -10.53
CA ILE A 94 5.11 0.07 -9.18
C ILE A 94 6.42 0.88 -9.18
N HIS A 95 7.28 0.73 -10.19
CA HIS A 95 8.53 1.52 -10.31
C HIS A 95 8.42 2.65 -11.34
N SER A 96 7.21 2.93 -11.84
CA SER A 96 6.97 4.03 -12.76
C SER A 96 6.96 5.39 -12.03
N PRO A 97 7.01 6.52 -12.77
CA PRO A 97 6.79 7.84 -12.19
C PRO A 97 5.38 8.04 -11.60
N ILE A 98 4.43 7.12 -11.82
CA ILE A 98 3.06 7.21 -11.29
C ILE A 98 2.69 5.82 -10.73
N PRO A 99 3.27 5.40 -9.59
CA PRO A 99 2.96 4.11 -9.00
C PRO A 99 1.48 4.00 -8.60
N PRO A 100 0.96 2.79 -8.38
CA PRO A 100 -0.41 2.62 -7.89
C PRO A 100 -0.65 3.41 -6.60
N PRO A 101 -1.87 3.92 -6.37
CA PRO A 101 -2.18 4.76 -5.20
C PRO A 101 -1.78 4.14 -3.84
N ALA A 102 -1.93 2.82 -3.69
CA ALA A 102 -1.51 2.11 -2.48
C ALA A 102 0.02 2.18 -2.26
N CYS A 103 0.80 2.04 -3.32
CA CYS A 103 2.27 2.13 -3.27
C CYS A 103 2.75 3.57 -3.08
N ARG A 104 2.07 4.55 -3.68
CA ARG A 104 2.40 5.99 -3.54
C ARG A 104 2.42 6.43 -2.07
N LYS A 105 1.46 5.95 -1.27
CA LYS A 105 1.31 6.30 0.15
C LYS A 105 1.93 5.29 1.11
N CYS A 106 2.75 4.36 0.61
CA CYS A 106 3.27 3.27 1.43
C CYS A 106 4.37 3.75 2.40
N PHE A 107 4.31 3.31 3.65
CA PHE A 107 5.25 3.67 4.72
C PHE A 107 6.16 2.50 5.16
N VAL A 108 6.19 1.39 4.41
CA VAL A 108 7.11 0.29 4.74
C VAL A 108 8.55 0.67 4.35
N CYS A 109 9.51 0.30 5.19
CA CYS A 109 10.92 0.70 5.02
C CYS A 109 11.60 0.02 3.83
N TRP A 110 11.08 -1.10 3.32
CA TRP A 110 11.53 -1.77 2.08
C TRP A 110 10.70 -1.39 0.84
N GLY A 111 9.73 -0.49 0.99
CA GLY A 111 8.86 -0.03 -0.11
C GLY A 111 9.52 1.05 -0.95
N ILE A 112 8.88 1.47 -2.04
CA ILE A 112 9.43 2.50 -2.95
C ILE A 112 9.74 3.84 -2.26
N ASN A 113 9.11 4.11 -1.12
CA ASN A 113 9.26 5.34 -0.34
C ASN A 113 10.28 5.25 0.81
N ALA A 114 10.87 4.07 1.06
CA ALA A 114 11.79 3.82 2.19
C ALA A 114 11.25 4.34 3.54
N GLY A 115 9.96 4.10 3.81
CA GLY A 115 9.31 4.56 5.05
C GLY A 115 8.88 6.04 5.07
N ASN A 116 9.22 6.84 4.06
CA ASN A 116 8.95 8.28 4.04
C ASN A 116 8.12 8.70 2.82
N ALA A 117 6.86 8.29 2.79
CA ALA A 117 5.92 8.67 1.72
C ALA A 117 5.73 10.20 1.63
N GLY A 118 5.77 10.90 2.77
CA GLY A 118 5.62 12.36 2.83
C GLY A 118 6.68 13.10 2.03
N ASN A 119 7.95 12.70 2.16
CA ASN A 119 9.05 13.30 1.40
C ASN A 119 8.93 13.06 -0.11
N VAL A 120 8.55 11.84 -0.50
CA VAL A 120 8.33 11.51 -1.93
C VAL A 120 7.18 12.33 -2.51
N MET A 121 6.06 12.44 -1.79
CA MET A 121 4.89 13.21 -2.23
C MET A 121 5.16 14.72 -2.26
N ALA A 122 5.99 15.25 -1.36
CA ALA A 122 6.41 16.65 -1.38
C ALA A 122 7.22 17.01 -2.65
N ARG A 123 7.83 16.00 -3.29
CA ARG A 123 8.60 16.13 -4.54
C ARG A 123 7.75 15.90 -5.81
N GLU A 124 6.45 15.65 -5.68
CA GLU A 124 5.55 15.50 -6.83
C GLU A 124 5.19 16.86 -7.45
N GLY A 125 5.18 16.89 -8.78
CA GLY A 125 4.67 18.02 -9.55
C GLY A 125 3.14 18.09 -9.56
N LEU A 126 2.61 19.24 -9.96
CA LEU A 126 1.18 19.50 -10.06
C LEU A 126 0.47 18.49 -10.98
N LEU A 127 1.06 18.12 -12.12
CA LEU A 127 0.44 17.16 -13.06
C LEU A 127 0.21 15.79 -12.42
N VAL A 128 1.18 15.30 -11.65
CA VAL A 128 1.05 14.02 -10.94
C VAL A 128 0.01 14.11 -9.82
N LYS A 129 -0.02 15.24 -9.09
CA LYS A 129 -1.05 15.48 -8.08
C LYS A 129 -2.46 15.51 -8.69
N LEU A 130 -2.63 16.20 -9.81
CA LEU A 130 -3.88 16.24 -10.57
C LEU A 130 -4.26 14.87 -11.08
N TRP A 131 -3.32 14.10 -11.65
CA TRP A 131 -3.56 12.73 -12.07
C TRP A 131 -4.17 11.89 -10.94
N TYR A 132 -3.54 11.88 -9.76
CA TYR A 132 -4.05 11.12 -8.62
C TYR A 132 -5.37 11.67 -8.07
N PHE A 133 -5.59 12.99 -8.14
CA PHE A 133 -6.87 13.58 -7.79
C PHE A 133 -7.98 13.03 -8.69
N PHE A 134 -7.77 13.02 -10.01
CA PHE A 134 -8.74 12.48 -10.95
C PHE A 134 -8.91 10.97 -10.81
N GLU A 135 -7.83 10.20 -10.64
CA GLU A 135 -7.89 8.75 -10.39
C GLU A 135 -8.75 8.45 -9.15
N TYR A 136 -8.55 9.18 -8.05
CA TYR A 136 -9.35 8.99 -6.83
C TYR A 136 -10.82 9.40 -7.00
N ARG A 137 -11.10 10.50 -7.71
CA ARG A 137 -12.46 10.95 -7.99
C ARG A 137 -13.20 9.96 -8.88
N PHE A 138 -12.51 9.41 -9.88
CA PHE A 138 -13.05 8.42 -10.78
C PHE A 138 -13.37 7.10 -10.05
N GLU A 139 -12.45 6.59 -9.25
CA GLU A 139 -12.67 5.42 -8.39
C GLU A 139 -13.85 5.64 -7.42
N SER A 140 -13.92 6.81 -6.79
CA SER A 140 -15.04 7.17 -5.89
C SER A 140 -16.39 7.19 -6.62
N LEU A 141 -16.40 7.71 -7.86
CA LEU A 141 -17.60 7.75 -8.70
C LEU A 141 -18.02 6.33 -9.09
N ILE A 142 -17.08 5.49 -9.52
CA ILE A 142 -17.32 4.08 -9.84
C ILE A 142 -17.90 3.35 -8.64
N LEU A 143 -17.29 3.47 -7.46
CA LEU A 143 -17.78 2.81 -6.25
C LEU A 143 -19.18 3.30 -5.85
N THR A 144 -19.48 4.57 -6.09
CA THR A 144 -20.82 5.12 -5.84
C THR A 144 -21.84 4.57 -6.83
N LEU A 145 -21.49 4.51 -8.12
CA LEU A 145 -22.33 3.93 -9.16
C LEU A 145 -22.58 2.44 -8.93
N GLN A 146 -21.53 1.68 -8.62
CA GLN A 146 -21.63 0.25 -8.34
C GLN A 146 -22.49 -0.03 -7.09
N ARG A 147 -22.41 0.82 -6.04
CA ARG A 147 -23.32 0.74 -4.88
C ARG A 147 -24.77 1.01 -5.27
N ARG A 148 -25.03 2.04 -6.07
CA ARG A 148 -26.37 2.35 -6.58
C ARG A 148 -26.94 1.25 -7.47
N LEU A 149 -26.08 0.58 -8.24
CA LEU A 149 -26.45 -0.56 -9.09
C LEU A 149 -26.52 -1.89 -8.33
N GLY A 150 -26.31 -1.91 -7.01
CA GLY A 150 -26.34 -3.13 -6.19
C GLY A 150 -25.22 -4.13 -6.50
N LYS A 151 -24.17 -3.73 -7.23
CA LYS A 151 -23.07 -4.60 -7.67
C LYS A 151 -21.95 -4.76 -6.64
N ILE A 152 -21.84 -3.84 -5.69
CA ILE A 152 -20.94 -4.01 -4.54
C ILE A 152 -21.77 -4.61 -3.41
N PRO A 153 -21.55 -5.88 -3.03
CA PRO A 153 -22.02 -6.35 -1.75
C PRO A 153 -21.38 -5.45 -0.68
N SER A 154 -22.17 -5.01 0.31
CA SER A 154 -21.63 -4.42 1.52
C SER A 154 -20.43 -5.26 1.99
N SER A 155 -19.37 -4.60 2.46
CA SER A 155 -18.29 -5.29 3.20
C SER A 155 -18.97 -6.33 4.10
N PRO A 156 -18.57 -7.61 4.09
CA PRO A 156 -19.34 -8.65 4.75
C PRO A 156 -19.45 -8.29 6.23
N ALA A 157 -20.60 -7.70 6.59
CA ALA A 157 -21.05 -7.62 7.94
C ALA A 157 -21.43 -9.06 8.27
N GLY A 158 -20.47 -9.82 8.80
CA GLY A 158 -20.73 -11.17 9.29
C GLY A 158 -19.97 -12.31 8.63
N GLU A 159 -18.76 -12.12 8.09
CA GLU A 159 -17.83 -13.27 8.11
C GLU A 159 -17.34 -13.44 9.56
N PRO A 160 -17.68 -14.55 10.24
CA PRO A 160 -17.27 -14.77 11.62
C PRO A 160 -15.75 -14.88 11.66
N ASN A 161 -15.12 -14.31 12.68
CA ASN A 161 -13.73 -14.63 13.00
C ASN A 161 -13.60 -16.15 13.15
N PHE A 162 -12.44 -16.74 12.90
CA PHE A 162 -12.26 -18.19 13.08
C PHE A 162 -11.32 -18.46 14.25
N TYR A 163 -11.68 -19.41 15.12
CA TYR A 163 -10.82 -19.93 16.18
C TYR A 163 -10.66 -21.45 16.00
N ARG A 164 -9.41 -21.92 15.88
CA ARG A 164 -9.09 -23.34 15.60
C ARG A 164 -9.86 -23.92 14.41
N GLY A 165 -9.96 -23.15 13.33
CA GLY A 165 -10.62 -23.58 12.09
C GLY A 165 -12.16 -23.61 12.13
N ARG A 166 -12.79 -23.08 13.18
CA ARG A 166 -14.27 -22.96 13.29
C ARG A 166 -14.70 -21.50 13.41
N PRO A 167 -15.89 -21.14 12.90
CA PRO A 167 -16.50 -19.84 13.17
C PRO A 167 -16.54 -19.53 14.67
N MET A 168 -16.11 -18.34 15.03
CA MET A 168 -16.03 -17.83 16.39
C MET A 168 -17.43 -17.41 16.80
N THR A 169 -18.03 -18.24 17.64
CA THR A 169 -19.29 -18.00 18.34
C THR A 169 -18.97 -17.46 19.74
N GLU A 170 -19.95 -16.83 20.41
CA GLU A 170 -19.80 -16.40 21.81
C GLU A 170 -19.36 -17.56 22.74
N SER A 171 -19.77 -18.80 22.42
CA SER A 171 -19.36 -20.00 23.18
C SER A 171 -17.87 -20.35 23.10
N ASN A 172 -17.16 -19.88 22.06
CA ASN A 172 -15.78 -20.29 21.75
C ASN A 172 -14.80 -19.11 21.82
N LYS A 173 -15.24 -17.98 22.38
CA LYS A 173 -14.44 -16.77 22.55
C LYS A 173 -13.44 -17.00 23.70
N PRO A 174 -12.12 -16.83 23.47
CA PRO A 174 -11.17 -16.96 24.57
C PRO A 174 -11.49 -15.88 25.62
N ALA A 175 -11.48 -16.27 26.89
CA ALA A 175 -11.60 -15.32 27.99
C ALA A 175 -10.51 -14.27 27.84
N SER A 176 -10.89 -12.99 27.84
CA SER A 176 -9.95 -11.88 27.81
C SER A 176 -9.14 -11.92 29.11
N THR A 177 -7.88 -12.34 29.01
CA THR A 177 -6.85 -12.20 30.05
C THR A 177 -6.35 -10.77 30.12
#